data_AF-A0A7K9UJT9-F1
#
_entry.id   AF-A0A7K9UJT9-F1
#
_cell.length_a   1.000
_cell.length_b   1.000
_cell.length_c   1.000
_cell.angle_alpha   90.00
_cell.angle_beta   90.00
_cell.angle_gamma   90.00
#
_symmetry.space_group_name_H-M   'P 1'
#
loop_
_entity.id
_entity.type
_entity.pdbx_description
1 polymer ?
#
loop_
_entity_poly.entity_id
_entity_poly.type
_entity_poly.pdbx_seq_one_letter_code
_entity_poly.pdbx_strand_id
1 'polypeptide(L)'
;FKKVSVSYKNIHSGIPYSKQTVENCMQETLNFFYYILRNREDTNFVLKDIGTLVIRGTEVTMAYCKDFILSLSESTYVVEKLLTVSLL
;
A
#
# COMPACT_ATOMS: atom_id res chain seq x y z
N PHE A 1 -6.40 17.16 -10.89
CA PHE A 1 -6.48 15.86 -10.18
C PHE A 1 -5.96 14.76 -11.08
N LYS A 2 -4.94 14.01 -10.65
CA LYS A 2 -4.44 12.85 -11.40
C LYS A 2 -5.35 11.66 -11.07
N LYS A 3 -6.16 11.21 -12.02
CA LYS A 3 -7.03 10.05 -11.85
C LYS A 3 -6.21 8.79 -12.09
N VAL A 4 -5.92 8.05 -11.02
CA VAL A 4 -5.33 6.71 -11.13
C VAL A 4 -6.48 5.73 -11.36
N SER A 5 -6.47 5.09 -12.53
CA SER A 5 -7.44 4.05 -12.89
C SER A 5 -6.83 2.69 -12.55
N VAL A 6 -7.52 1.90 -11.72
CA VAL A 6 -7.12 0.54 -11.40
C VAL A 6 -7.70 -0.40 -12.47
N SER A 7 -6.85 -1.02 -13.28
CA SER A 7 -7.27 -2.00 -14.30
C SER A 7 -7.42 -3.39 -13.66
N TYR A 8 -8.66 -3.80 -13.38
CA TYR A 8 -8.95 -5.14 -12.85
C TYR A 8 -8.48 -6.26 -13.78
N LYS A 9 -8.45 -6.02 -15.10
CA LYS A 9 -7.96 -6.97 -16.10
C LYS A 9 -6.46 -7.28 -15.90
N ASN A 10 -5.67 -6.27 -15.51
CA ASN A 10 -4.24 -6.42 -15.29
C ASN A 10 -3.93 -7.00 -13.90
N ILE A 11 -4.82 -6.83 -12.93
CA ILE A 11 -4.69 -7.48 -11.61
C ILE A 11 -5.02 -8.97 -11.72
N HIS A 12 -6.04 -9.33 -12.51
CA HIS A 12 -6.42 -10.73 -12.69
C HIS A 12 -5.37 -11.57 -13.45
N SER A 13 -4.57 -10.96 -14.33
CA SER A 13 -3.53 -11.70 -15.07
C SER A 13 -2.44 -12.21 -14.12
N GLY A 14 -2.52 -13.47 -13.73
CA GLY A 14 -1.54 -14.15 -12.88
C GLY A 14 -2.04 -14.62 -11.52
N ILE A 15 -3.33 -14.45 -11.22
CA ILE A 15 -3.91 -14.83 -9.92
C ILE A 15 -4.98 -15.92 -10.11
N PRO A 16 -5.01 -17.00 -9.29
CA PRO A 16 -5.94 -18.13 -9.48
C PRO A 16 -7.39 -17.82 -9.05
N TYR A 17 -7.80 -16.55 -8.99
CA TYR A 17 -9.13 -16.12 -8.56
C TYR A 17 -9.96 -15.62 -9.75
N SER A 18 -11.27 -15.84 -9.69
CA SER A 18 -12.19 -15.35 -10.73
C SER A 18 -12.17 -13.81 -10.82
N LYS A 19 -12.50 -13.28 -12.00
CA LYS A 19 -12.66 -11.82 -12.20
C LYS A 19 -13.58 -11.19 -11.14
N GLN A 20 -14.72 -11.82 -10.86
CA GLN A 20 -15.69 -11.31 -9.87
C GLN A 20 -15.10 -11.29 -8.46
N THR A 21 -14.35 -12.33 -8.09
CA THR A 21 -13.64 -12.38 -6.79
C THR A 21 -12.63 -11.23 -6.68
N VAL A 22 -11.85 -10.97 -7.74
CA VAL A 22 -10.89 -9.87 -7.77
C VAL A 22 -11.59 -8.51 -7.65
N GLU A 23 -12.66 -8.28 -8.41
CA GLU A 23 -13.42 -7.02 -8.37
C GLU A 23 -14.04 -6.77 -6.98
N ASN A 24 -14.66 -7.78 -6.38
CA ASN A 24 -15.25 -7.67 -5.04
C ASN A 24 -14.18 -7.38 -3.98
N CYS A 25 -13.07 -8.12 -3.99
CA CYS A 25 -11.96 -7.90 -3.05
C CYS A 25 -11.41 -6.47 -3.14
N MET A 26 -11.26 -5.95 -4.35
CA MET A 26 -10.80 -4.57 -4.55
C MET A 26 -11.81 -3.53 -4.06
N GLN A 27 -13.10 -3.76 -4.30
CA GLN A 27 -14.16 -2.87 -3.82
C GLN A 27 -14.25 -2.86 -2.28
N GLU A 28 -14.16 -4.03 -1.64
CA GLU A 28 -14.14 -4.16 -0.19
C GLU A 28 -12.92 -3.46 0.41
N THR A 29 -11.75 -3.62 -0.21
CA THR A 29 -10.52 -2.92 0.17
C THR A 29 -10.70 -1.41 0.11
N LEU A 30 -11.24 -0.87 -0.99
CA LEU A 30 -11.51 0.57 -1.14
C LEU A 30 -12.51 1.08 -0.10
N ASN A 31 -13.57 0.32 0.18
CA ASN A 31 -14.56 0.68 1.19
C ASN A 31 -13.93 0.73 2.59
N PHE A 32 -13.03 -0.21 2.91
CA PHE A 32 -12.30 -0.22 4.17
C PHE A 32 -11.38 1.01 4.30
N PHE A 33 -10.62 1.35 3.26
CA PHE A 33 -9.82 2.58 3.23
C PHE A 33 -10.68 3.83 3.43
N TYR A 34 -11.81 3.91 2.73
CA TYR A 34 -12.72 5.05 2.86
C TYR A 34 -13.26 5.19 4.29
N TYR A 35 -13.66 4.09 4.90
CA TYR A 35 -14.16 4.06 6.28
C TYR A 35 -13.13 4.61 7.27
N ILE A 36 -11.91 4.09 7.22
CA ILE A 36 -10.81 4.51 8.09
C ILE A 36 -10.51 6.00 7.92
N LEU A 37 -10.34 6.45 6.68
CA LEU A 37 -10.01 7.85 6.38
C LEU A 37 -11.14 8.80 6.78
N ARG A 38 -12.39 8.39 6.61
CA ARG A 38 -13.56 9.19 6.99
C ARG A 38 -13.67 9.36 8.50
N ASN A 39 -13.47 8.27 9.25
CA ASN A 39 -13.67 8.26 10.69
C ASN A 39 -12.41 8.70 11.46
N ARG A 40 -11.28 8.91 10.77
CA ARG A 40 -9.97 9.23 11.37
C ARG A 40 -9.57 8.19 12.42
N GLU A 41 -9.88 6.94 12.14
CA GLU A 41 -9.50 5.85 13.01
C GLU A 41 -8.02 5.56 12.88
N ASP A 42 -7.39 5.34 14.04
CA ASP A 42 -6.02 4.87 14.08
C ASP A 42 -5.96 3.45 13.52
N THR A 43 -5.16 3.25 12.46
CA THR A 43 -5.08 1.95 11.79
C THR A 43 -3.65 1.55 11.44
N ASN A 44 -3.46 0.24 11.24
CA ASN A 44 -2.22 -0.34 10.75
C ASN A 44 -2.53 -1.20 9.52
N PHE A 45 -1.96 -0.85 8.38
CA PHE A 45 -1.97 -1.71 7.20
C PHE A 45 -0.65 -2.48 7.13
N VAL A 46 -0.71 -3.77 7.45
CA VAL A 46 0.44 -4.66 7.33
C VAL A 46 0.53 -5.17 5.88
N LEU A 47 1.53 -4.69 5.16
CA LEU A 47 1.87 -5.13 3.82
C LEU A 47 2.99 -6.17 3.94
N LYS A 48 2.62 -7.45 3.88
CA LYS A 48 3.57 -8.55 4.02
C LYS A 48 4.77 -8.37 3.09
N ASP A 49 5.96 -8.59 3.64
CA ASP A 49 7.26 -8.48 2.97
C ASP A 49 7.63 -7.06 2.48
N ILE A 50 6.80 -6.05 2.75
CA ILE A 50 7.06 -4.64 2.39
C ILE A 50 7.23 -3.79 3.65
N GLY A 51 6.26 -3.82 4.56
CA GLY A 51 6.24 -2.94 5.73
C GLY A 51 4.85 -2.71 6.32
N THR A 52 4.74 -1.75 7.24
CA THR A 52 3.47 -1.36 7.86
C THR A 52 3.21 0.13 7.66
N LEU A 53 2.07 0.46 7.08
CA LEU A 53 1.55 1.83 7.00
C LEU A 53 0.69 2.10 8.23
N VAL A 54 1.07 3.11 9.00
CA VAL A 54 0.45 3.49 10.26
C VAL A 54 -0.24 4.84 10.07
N ILE A 55 -1.52 4.92 10.36
CA ILE A 55 -2.27 6.19 10.36
C ILE A 55 -2.67 6.48 11.80
N ARG A 56 -2.29 7.65 12.32
CA ARG A 56 -2.64 8.13 13.66
C ARG A 56 -3.15 9.56 13.59
N GLY A 57 -4.45 9.76 13.82
CA GLY A 57 -5.08 11.07 13.64
C GLY A 57 -4.82 11.67 12.24
N THR A 58 -3.95 12.67 12.15
CA THR A 58 -3.54 13.33 10.89
C THR A 58 -2.17 12.91 10.38
N GLU A 59 -1.45 12.07 11.12
CA GLU A 59 -0.13 11.59 10.78
C GLU A 59 -0.22 10.24 10.04
N VAL A 60 0.60 10.10 9.00
CA VAL A 60 0.72 8.87 8.21
C VAL A 60 2.21 8.53 8.13
N THR A 61 2.60 7.39 8.70
CA THR A 61 4.00 6.93 8.70
C THR A 61 4.09 5.54 8.06
N MET A 62 5.22 5.26 7.42
CA MET A 62 5.50 3.95 6.82
C MET A 62 6.77 3.37 7.44
N ALA A 63 6.65 2.20 8.05
CA ALA A 63 7.79 1.43 8.55
C ALA A 63 8.10 0.30 7.54
N TYR A 64 9.25 0.38 6.88
CA TYR A 64 9.65 -0.62 5.89
C TYR A 64 10.31 -1.84 6.51
N CYS A 65 10.07 -3.01 5.93
CA CYS A 65 10.85 -4.21 6.23
C CYS A 65 12.29 -4.02 5.74
N LYS A 66 13.27 -4.45 6.54
CA LYS A 66 14.69 -4.36 6.17
C LYS A 66 14.98 -5.11 4.86
N ASP A 67 14.44 -6.31 4.72
CA ASP A 67 14.67 -7.13 3.52
C ASP A 67 14.04 -6.51 2.27
N PHE A 68 12.94 -5.78 2.42
CA PHE A 68 12.36 -4.98 1.34
C PHE A 68 13.28 -3.84 0.91
N ILE A 69 13.83 -3.09 1.87
CA ILE A 69 14.81 -2.04 1.56
C ILE A 69 16.07 -2.63 0.92
N LEU A 70 16.52 -3.80 1.36
CA LEU A 70 17.68 -4.49 0.78
C LEU A 70 17.39 -5.01 -0.63
N SER A 71 16.21 -5.54 -0.92
CA SER A 71 15.87 -5.96 -2.29
C SER A 71 15.80 -4.77 -3.25
N LEU A 72 15.48 -3.59 -2.73
CA LEU A 72 15.55 -2.34 -3.50
C LEU A 72 16.97 -1.80 -3.66
N SER A 73 17.97 -2.29 -2.93
CA SER A 73 19.35 -1.77 -2.95
C SER A 73 20.11 -2.03 -4.26
N GLU A 74 19.56 -2.87 -5.15
CA GLU A 74 20.01 -2.93 -6.56
C GLU A 74 19.68 -1.63 -7.33
N SER A 75 18.83 -0.76 -6.76
CA SER A 75 18.53 0.60 -7.21
C SER A 75 18.83 1.61 -6.09
N THR A 76 20.10 2.04 -5.99
CA THR A 76 20.59 3.01 -4.99
C THR A 76 19.71 4.26 -4.84
N TYR A 77 19.18 4.76 -5.95
CA TYR A 77 18.29 5.93 -5.96
C TYR A 77 16.97 5.72 -5.19
N VAL A 78 16.39 4.52 -5.25
CA VAL A 78 15.10 4.23 -4.59
C VAL A 78 15.29 4.11 -3.07
N VAL A 79 16.37 3.47 -2.65
CA VAL A 79 16.70 3.32 -1.22
C VAL A 79 16.98 4.68 -0.58
N GLU A 80 17.77 5.54 -1.21
CA GLU A 80 18.05 6.89 -0.70
C GLU A 80 16.77 7.71 -0.52
N LYS A 81 15.86 7.69 -1.50
CA LYS A 81 14.61 8.45 -1.42
C LYS A 81 13.67 7.92 -0.34
N LEU A 82 13.58 6.61 -0.16
CA LEU A 82 12.75 6.03 0.89
C LEU A 82 13.28 6.36 2.29
N LEU A 83 14.59 6.24 2.51
CA LEU A 83 15.21 6.54 3.80
C LEU A 83 15.15 8.03 4.16
N THR A 84 15.23 8.92 3.18
CA THR A 84 15.15 10.38 3.43
C THR A 84 13.74 10.81 3.86
N VAL A 85 12.68 10.15 3.37
CA VAL A 85 11.29 10.45 3.74
C VAL A 85 10.94 9.90 5.13
N SER A 86 11.61 8.84 5.60
CA SER A 86 11.42 8.29 6.95
C SER A 86 12.13 9.08 8.07
N LEU A 87 12.98 10.05 7.73
CA LEU A 87 13.77 10.87 8.67
C LEU A 87 13.26 12.31 8.82
N LEU A 88 12.14 12.65 8.16
CA LEU A 88 11.41 13.92 8.28
C LEU A 88 10.07 13.68 8.98
#